data_AF-A0AAE2U0W1-F1
#
_entry.id   AF-A0AAE2U0W1-F1
#
_cell.length_a   1.000
_cell.length_b   1.000
_cell.length_c   1.000
_cell.angle_alpha   90.00
_cell.angle_beta   90.00
_cell.angle_gamma   90.00
#
_symmetry.space_group_name_H-M   'P 1'
#
loop_
_entity.id
_entity.type
_entity.pdbx_description
1 polymer ?
#
loop_
_entity_poly.entity_id
_entity_poly.type
_entity_poly.pdbx_seq_one_letter_code
_entity_poly.pdbx_strand_id
1 'polypeptide(L)'
;MRHQRHDLIAPVPGTARQIHSFHFGPEQANGKIYIQSSLHADELPGMLVAWHLKARLAQLEAAGRLRSEIVLVPVANPAGLEQVLMDVPLGRYELESGQNFNRLFVDLSDAVGDQVEDLLDSDPQHNARLIRTALSAALAAQTASTQLQSQRLVLQRLACDADVVLDLHCDFEAVAHLYTTPEAWPQVEPLARYLGSEANLLATDSGGQSFDECFTLVWWQLQQRFAKRFPIPLGSFSVTVELRGQGDVNHGLAALDCQAIIDYLTHSGAIEGDAPPLPALPYPATPLAGVEPVTTSVGGLLVFHVLPGEYLEAGQLVAEIIDPITDRVTPVHCRNAGLLYARSLRRMATAGMVISHVAGAEAYRSGYLLSP
;
A
#
# COMPACT_ATOMS: atom_id res chain seq x y z
N MET A 1 16.41 19.48 0.42
CA MET A 1 15.78 18.49 1.31
C MET A 1 15.44 19.18 2.62
N ARG A 2 14.15 19.31 2.93
CA ARG A 2 13.67 19.75 4.25
C ARG A 2 13.34 18.52 5.09
N HIS A 3 13.70 18.49 6.37
CA HIS A 3 13.39 17.38 7.28
C HIS A 3 12.44 17.88 8.37
N GLN A 4 11.28 17.24 8.49
CA GLN A 4 10.31 17.52 9.55
C GLN A 4 10.17 16.30 10.47
N ARG A 5 9.94 16.58 11.76
CA ARG A 5 9.73 15.58 12.81
C ARG A 5 8.33 15.76 13.37
N HIS A 6 7.61 14.66 13.53
CA HIS A 6 6.24 14.63 14.00
C HIS A 6 6.18 13.78 15.27
N ASP A 7 5.96 14.41 16.40
CA ASP A 7 5.87 13.72 17.68
C ASP A 7 4.59 12.87 17.75
N LEU A 8 4.74 11.63 18.21
CA LEU A 8 3.61 10.76 18.53
C LEU A 8 3.29 10.89 20.02
N ILE A 9 2.03 10.63 20.38
CA ILE A 9 1.63 10.55 21.79
C ILE A 9 2.48 9.47 22.47
N ALA A 10 3.11 9.80 23.58
CA ALA A 10 3.84 8.84 24.39
C ALA A 10 2.85 8.00 25.21
N PRO A 11 2.88 6.65 25.12
CA PRO A 11 1.95 5.80 25.86
C PRO A 11 2.22 5.84 27.38
N VAL A 12 3.48 6.02 27.78
CA VAL A 12 3.91 6.07 29.18
C VAL A 12 5.03 7.11 29.39
N PRO A 13 5.20 7.65 30.62
CA PRO A 13 6.26 8.60 30.93
C PRO A 13 7.66 8.07 30.59
N GLY A 14 8.52 8.95 30.06
CA GLY A 14 9.90 8.61 29.70
C GLY A 14 10.07 7.95 28.33
N THR A 15 9.00 7.77 27.56
CA THR A 15 9.04 7.28 26.17
C THR A 15 8.71 8.41 25.19
N ALA A 16 9.26 8.33 23.98
CA ALA A 16 8.90 9.22 22.87
C ALA A 16 9.15 8.48 21.54
N ARG A 17 8.23 8.64 20.58
CA ARG A 17 8.38 8.15 19.21
C ARG A 17 8.05 9.27 18.25
N GLN A 18 8.71 9.26 17.10
CA GLN A 18 8.59 10.31 16.08
C GLN A 18 8.45 9.68 14.70
N ILE A 19 7.65 10.32 13.84
CA ILE A 19 7.68 10.08 12.40
C ILE A 19 8.57 11.14 11.76
N HIS A 20 9.45 10.71 10.86
CA HIS A 20 10.37 11.58 10.14
C HIS A 20 9.96 11.66 8.68
N SER A 21 9.71 12.87 8.19
CA SER A 21 9.37 13.13 6.79
C SER A 21 10.46 13.98 6.12
N PHE A 22 10.86 13.57 4.93
CA PHE A 22 11.86 14.25 4.12
C PHE A 22 11.19 14.80 2.87
N HIS A 23 11.26 16.12 2.69
CA HIS A 23 10.61 16.83 1.60
C HIS A 23 11.67 17.27 0.59
N PHE A 24 11.45 16.91 -0.67
CA PHE A 24 12.30 17.25 -1.80
C PHE A 24 11.51 18.03 -2.84
N GLY A 25 12.19 18.89 -3.59
CA GLY A 25 11.60 19.65 -4.69
C GLY A 25 11.33 21.12 -4.35
N PRO A 26 10.86 21.89 -5.35
CA PRO A 26 10.68 23.34 -5.20
C PRO A 26 9.60 23.68 -4.16
N GLU A 27 9.68 24.88 -3.57
CA GLU A 27 8.62 25.37 -2.67
C GLU A 27 7.29 25.62 -3.41
N GLN A 28 7.38 26.00 -4.69
CA GLN A 28 6.24 26.13 -5.60
C GLN A 28 6.26 24.94 -6.57
N ALA A 29 5.80 23.79 -6.08
CA ALA A 29 5.71 22.56 -6.87
C ALA A 29 4.44 22.50 -7.72
N ASN A 30 4.50 21.78 -8.84
CA ASN A 30 3.35 21.55 -9.72
C ASN A 30 2.30 20.59 -9.12
N GLY A 31 2.72 19.78 -8.16
CA GLY A 31 1.94 18.76 -7.48
C GLY A 31 2.74 18.13 -6.34
N LYS A 32 2.13 17.20 -5.62
CA LYS A 32 2.74 16.54 -4.46
C LYS A 32 2.64 15.03 -4.57
N ILE A 33 3.74 14.35 -4.28
CA ILE A 33 3.84 12.89 -4.24
C ILE A 33 4.27 12.49 -2.85
N TYR A 34 3.50 11.60 -2.22
CA TYR A 34 3.80 11.06 -0.92
C TYR A 34 4.23 9.61 -1.07
N ILE A 35 5.37 9.26 -0.47
CA ILE A 35 5.91 7.90 -0.44
C ILE A 35 6.21 7.54 1.00
N GLN A 36 5.69 6.41 1.46
CA GLN A 36 6.06 5.88 2.78
C GLN A 36 6.44 4.40 2.70
N SER A 37 7.06 3.90 3.76
CA SER A 37 7.36 2.48 3.91
C SER A 37 7.19 2.00 5.34
N SER A 38 7.01 0.69 5.48
CA SER A 38 6.98 -0.02 6.76
C SER A 38 5.89 0.49 7.70
N LEU A 39 4.67 0.61 7.19
CA LEU A 39 3.48 0.82 8.02
C LEU A 39 3.17 -0.46 8.82
N HIS A 40 3.25 -1.63 8.17
CA HIS A 40 3.59 -2.85 8.91
C HIS A 40 5.11 -2.85 9.13
N ALA A 41 5.51 -2.84 10.39
CA ALA A 41 6.90 -2.56 10.73
C ALA A 41 7.89 -3.69 10.39
N ASP A 42 7.37 -4.90 10.18
CA ASP A 42 8.11 -6.10 9.79
C ASP A 42 8.22 -6.27 8.26
N GLU A 43 7.75 -5.29 7.49
CA GLU A 43 7.85 -5.24 6.04
C GLU A 43 9.01 -4.30 5.63
N LEU A 44 10.21 -4.87 5.63
CA LEU A 44 11.48 -4.15 5.52
C LEU A 44 12.01 -3.87 4.09
N PRO A 45 11.63 -4.60 3.01
CA PRO A 45 12.06 -4.25 1.66
C PRO A 45 11.74 -2.79 1.29
N GLY A 46 10.53 -2.31 1.64
CA GLY A 46 10.13 -0.92 1.45
C GLY A 46 11.05 0.09 2.17
N MET A 47 11.49 -0.21 3.39
CA MET A 47 12.41 0.65 4.14
C MET A 47 13.76 0.79 3.44
N LEU A 48 14.29 -0.31 2.89
CA LEU A 48 15.55 -0.27 2.14
C LEU A 48 15.40 0.47 0.81
N VAL A 49 14.27 0.32 0.13
CA VAL A 49 13.94 1.13 -1.06
C VAL A 49 13.84 2.60 -0.71
N ALA A 50 13.18 2.96 0.40
CA ALA A 50 13.11 4.34 0.88
C ALA A 50 14.50 4.92 1.19
N TRP A 51 15.43 4.11 1.71
CA TRP A 51 16.81 4.53 1.92
C TRP A 51 17.52 4.90 0.61
N HIS A 52 17.38 4.07 -0.43
CA HIS A 52 17.93 4.37 -1.77
C HIS A 52 17.24 5.58 -2.41
N LEU A 53 15.91 5.66 -2.32
CA LEU A 53 15.12 6.79 -2.83
C LEU A 53 15.59 8.09 -2.19
N LYS A 54 15.80 8.14 -0.88
CA LYS A 54 16.30 9.33 -0.19
C LYS A 54 17.61 9.83 -0.80
N ALA A 55 18.55 8.92 -1.09
CA ALA A 55 19.82 9.28 -1.71
C ALA A 55 19.64 9.77 -3.16
N ARG A 56 18.82 9.08 -3.97
CA ARG A 56 18.55 9.46 -5.36
C ARG A 56 17.78 10.77 -5.48
N LEU A 57 16.79 11.00 -4.63
CA LEU A 57 16.02 12.25 -4.59
C LEU A 57 16.90 13.45 -4.21
N ALA A 58 17.82 13.28 -3.26
CA ALA A 58 18.79 14.33 -2.93
C ALA A 58 19.69 14.71 -4.12
N GLN A 59 20.14 13.72 -4.90
CA GLN A 59 20.93 13.95 -6.11
C GLN A 59 20.11 14.68 -7.20
N LEU A 60 18.86 14.28 -7.41
CA LEU A 60 17.97 14.89 -8.40
C LEU A 60 17.57 16.32 -8.02
N GLU A 61 17.36 16.58 -6.73
CA GLU A 61 17.11 17.92 -6.21
C GLU A 61 18.33 18.83 -6.41
N ALA A 62 19.53 18.35 -6.07
CA ALA A 62 20.78 19.09 -6.30
C ALA A 62 21.02 19.39 -7.79
N ALA A 63 20.54 18.52 -8.68
CA ALA A 63 20.57 18.72 -10.13
C ALA A 63 19.42 19.61 -10.67
N GLY A 64 18.51 20.10 -9.82
CA GLY A 64 17.38 20.94 -10.24
C GLY A 64 16.32 20.20 -11.08
N ARG A 65 16.27 18.86 -10.99
CA ARG A 65 15.40 18.03 -11.85
C ARG A 65 14.00 17.80 -11.28
N LEU A 66 13.73 18.12 -10.02
CA LEU A 66 12.41 17.89 -9.43
C LEU A 66 11.40 18.96 -9.89
N ARG A 67 10.19 18.53 -10.25
CA ARG A 67 9.08 19.39 -10.69
C ARG A 67 7.89 19.35 -9.71
N SER A 68 7.72 18.23 -9.02
CA SER A 68 6.76 18.06 -7.93
C SER A 68 7.47 18.04 -6.57
N GLU A 69 6.73 18.30 -5.49
CA GLU A 69 7.19 18.00 -4.14
C GLU A 69 7.12 16.49 -3.96
N ILE A 70 8.18 15.90 -3.43
CA ILE A 70 8.21 14.48 -3.04
C ILE A 70 8.45 14.42 -1.55
N VAL A 71 7.47 13.89 -0.81
CA VAL A 71 7.54 13.64 0.63
C VAL A 71 7.83 12.17 0.85
N LEU A 72 8.94 11.88 1.52
CA LEU A 72 9.38 10.52 1.81
C LEU A 72 9.37 10.26 3.32
N VAL A 73 8.62 9.23 3.74
CA VAL A 73 8.55 8.74 5.13
C VAL A 73 9.11 7.31 5.19
N PRO A 74 10.41 7.13 5.48
CA PRO A 74 11.04 5.81 5.43
C PRO A 74 10.61 4.87 6.58
N VAL A 75 10.14 5.43 7.70
CA VAL A 75 9.64 4.66 8.83
C VAL A 75 8.28 5.23 9.23
N ALA A 76 7.21 4.62 8.72
CA ALA A 76 5.84 4.99 9.07
C ALA A 76 5.41 4.44 10.45
N ASN A 77 6.04 3.35 10.91
CA ASN A 77 5.66 2.67 12.14
C ASN A 77 6.80 2.42 13.15
N PRO A 78 7.26 3.46 13.85
CA PRO A 78 8.26 3.28 14.92
C PRO A 78 7.73 2.47 16.12
N ALA A 79 6.41 2.42 16.35
CA ALA A 79 5.83 1.62 17.42
C ALA A 79 5.91 0.13 17.10
N GLY A 80 5.49 -0.30 15.91
CA GLY A 80 5.58 -1.70 15.48
C GLY A 80 7.03 -2.21 15.40
N LEU A 81 8.01 -1.36 15.09
CA LEU A 81 9.42 -1.76 14.98
C LEU A 81 10.01 -2.27 16.30
N GLU A 82 9.50 -1.81 17.44
CA GLU A 82 9.98 -2.26 18.73
C GLU A 82 9.28 -3.53 19.24
N GLN A 83 8.18 -3.92 18.60
CA GLN A 83 7.40 -5.08 18.99
C GLN A 83 8.12 -6.35 18.57
N VAL A 84 8.96 -6.87 19.45
CA VAL A 84 9.72 -8.10 19.24
C VAL A 84 9.44 -9.07 20.38
N LEU A 85 8.89 -10.24 20.04
CA LEU A 85 8.65 -11.33 20.99
C LEU A 85 9.66 -12.44 20.75
N MET A 86 10.67 -12.55 21.63
CA MET A 86 11.71 -13.60 21.55
C MET A 86 12.34 -13.70 20.14
N ASP A 87 12.84 -12.57 19.62
CA ASP A 87 13.45 -12.45 18.28
C ASP A 87 12.47 -12.58 17.10
N VAL A 88 11.16 -12.58 17.36
CA VAL A 88 10.12 -12.52 16.32
C VAL A 88 9.55 -11.10 16.26
N PRO A 89 9.80 -10.34 15.18
CA PRO A 89 9.13 -9.07 14.94
C PRO A 89 7.62 -9.27 14.79
N LEU A 90 6.83 -8.37 15.40
CA LEU A 90 5.37 -8.37 15.34
C LEU A 90 4.93 -7.00 14.83
N GLY A 91 5.12 -6.72 13.54
CA GLY A 91 4.96 -5.37 12.99
C GLY A 91 3.59 -5.05 12.42
N ARG A 92 2.73 -6.05 12.21
CA ARG A 92 1.43 -5.91 11.53
C ARG A 92 0.31 -5.37 12.43
N TYR A 93 0.30 -5.75 13.70
CA TYR A 93 -0.74 -5.41 14.67
C TYR A 93 -0.12 -4.72 15.89
N GLU A 94 -0.79 -3.69 16.41
CA GLU A 94 -0.40 -3.03 17.65
C GLU A 94 -0.75 -3.93 18.85
N LEU A 95 0.21 -4.20 19.73
CA LEU A 95 0.09 -5.25 20.74
C LEU A 95 -0.93 -4.94 21.86
N GLU A 96 -1.17 -3.67 22.19
CA GLU A 96 -2.09 -3.30 23.26
C GLU A 96 -3.55 -3.47 22.83
N SER A 97 -3.91 -2.95 21.65
CA SER A 97 -5.29 -2.93 21.15
C SER A 97 -5.63 -4.09 20.23
N GLY A 98 -4.64 -4.80 19.67
CA GLY A 98 -4.81 -5.81 18.65
C GLY A 98 -5.26 -5.25 17.29
N GLN A 99 -5.21 -3.93 17.09
CA GLN A 99 -5.57 -3.31 15.82
C GLN A 99 -4.45 -3.43 14.81
N ASN A 100 -4.81 -3.69 13.55
CA ASN A 100 -3.87 -3.63 12.44
C ASN A 100 -3.44 -2.17 12.19
N PHE A 101 -2.14 -1.92 12.02
CA PHE A 101 -1.61 -0.56 11.78
C PHE A 101 -2.16 0.06 10.48
N ASN A 102 -2.43 -0.76 9.47
CA ASN A 102 -2.99 -0.40 8.17
C ASN A 102 -4.52 -0.54 8.09
N ARG A 103 -5.25 -0.25 9.19
CA ARG A 103 -6.73 -0.24 9.24
C ARG A 103 -7.22 0.93 10.08
N LEU A 104 -8.51 1.25 9.99
CA LEU A 104 -9.19 2.24 10.83
C LEU A 104 -8.58 3.66 10.71
N PHE A 105 -8.18 4.01 9.49
CA PHE A 105 -7.89 5.39 9.12
C PHE A 105 -9.18 6.21 9.11
N VAL A 106 -9.09 7.49 9.49
CA VAL A 106 -10.29 8.34 9.61
C VAL A 106 -10.88 8.60 8.23
N ASP A 107 -12.16 8.32 8.07
CA ASP A 107 -12.97 8.72 6.91
C ASP A 107 -13.67 10.04 7.22
N LEU A 108 -13.47 11.03 6.36
CA LEU A 108 -14.03 12.39 6.48
C LEU A 108 -14.85 12.78 5.26
N SER A 109 -15.21 11.83 4.41
CA SER A 109 -15.86 12.08 3.12
C SER A 109 -17.17 12.85 3.26
N ASP A 110 -18.05 12.44 4.18
CA ASP A 110 -19.32 13.13 4.42
C ASP A 110 -19.11 14.56 4.96
N ALA A 111 -18.25 14.72 5.97
CA ALA A 111 -17.97 16.02 6.58
C ALA A 111 -17.34 17.01 5.58
N VAL A 112 -16.40 16.53 4.76
CA VAL A 112 -15.81 17.33 3.68
C VAL A 112 -16.86 17.65 2.62
N GLY A 113 -17.69 16.68 2.23
CA GLY A 113 -18.76 16.87 1.25
C GLY A 113 -19.76 17.93 1.68
N ASP A 114 -20.22 17.89 2.94
CA ASP A 114 -21.14 18.88 3.50
C ASP A 114 -20.52 20.28 3.55
N GLN A 115 -19.22 20.38 3.84
CA GLN A 115 -18.51 21.65 3.90
C GLN A 115 -18.35 22.31 2.52
N VAL A 116 -18.13 21.53 1.47
CA VAL A 116 -17.79 22.07 0.14
C VAL A 116 -18.99 22.25 -0.78
N GLU A 117 -20.14 21.60 -0.52
CA GLU A 117 -21.27 21.52 -1.45
C GLU A 117 -21.72 22.88 -2.02
N ASP A 118 -21.91 23.89 -1.17
CA ASP A 118 -22.38 25.23 -1.57
C ASP A 118 -21.29 26.08 -2.25
N LEU A 119 -20.04 25.61 -2.26
CA LEU A 119 -18.87 26.31 -2.77
C LEU A 119 -18.34 25.70 -4.08
N LEU A 120 -18.86 24.53 -4.49
CA LEU A 120 -18.49 23.89 -5.75
C LEU A 120 -19.02 24.70 -6.95
N ASP A 121 -18.23 24.76 -8.02
CA ASP A 121 -18.61 25.41 -9.27
C ASP A 121 -18.22 24.57 -10.51
N SER A 122 -18.21 25.18 -11.69
CA SER A 122 -17.89 24.51 -12.96
C SER A 122 -16.38 24.40 -13.26
N ASP A 123 -15.49 24.90 -12.39
CA ASP A 123 -14.04 24.77 -12.54
C ASP A 123 -13.52 23.54 -11.75
N PRO A 124 -13.11 22.45 -12.43
CA PRO A 124 -12.58 21.26 -11.76
C PRO A 124 -11.32 21.53 -10.94
N GLN A 125 -10.49 22.51 -11.32
CA GLN A 125 -9.28 22.83 -10.57
C GLN A 125 -9.62 23.62 -9.29
N HIS A 126 -10.63 24.49 -9.35
CA HIS A 126 -11.18 25.14 -8.17
C HIS A 126 -11.71 24.10 -7.18
N ASN A 127 -12.59 23.21 -7.65
CA ASN A 127 -13.19 22.14 -6.85
C ASN A 127 -12.12 21.24 -6.22
N ALA A 128 -11.06 20.89 -6.96
CA ALA A 128 -9.96 20.09 -6.41
C ALA A 128 -9.24 20.80 -5.24
N ARG A 129 -8.88 22.08 -5.41
CA ARG A 129 -8.22 22.87 -4.37
C ARG A 129 -9.10 23.04 -3.14
N LEU A 130 -10.39 23.28 -3.36
CA LEU A 130 -11.38 23.42 -2.30
C LEU A 130 -11.49 22.12 -1.47
N ILE A 131 -11.64 20.97 -2.13
CA ILE A 131 -11.73 19.66 -1.47
C ILE A 131 -10.46 19.35 -0.69
N ARG A 132 -9.27 19.55 -1.28
CA ARG A 132 -7.99 19.34 -0.57
C ARG A 132 -7.85 20.22 0.67
N THR A 133 -8.27 21.48 0.57
CA THR A 133 -8.24 22.44 1.68
C THR A 133 -9.18 22.01 2.80
N ALA A 134 -10.41 21.61 2.45
CA ALA A 134 -11.41 21.12 3.40
C ALA A 134 -10.95 19.84 4.10
N LEU A 135 -10.43 18.85 3.35
CA LEU A 135 -9.89 17.62 3.91
C LEU A 135 -8.71 17.88 4.87
N SER A 136 -7.78 18.74 4.47
CA SER A 136 -6.64 19.13 5.31
C SER A 136 -7.08 19.78 6.61
N ALA A 137 -8.05 20.72 6.54
CA ALA A 137 -8.60 21.40 7.71
C ALA A 137 -9.36 20.42 8.63
N ALA A 138 -10.15 19.51 8.06
CA ALA A 138 -10.89 18.51 8.81
C ALA A 138 -9.96 17.52 9.53
N LEU A 139 -8.88 17.08 8.88
CA LEU A 139 -7.84 16.25 9.51
C LEU A 139 -7.04 17.02 10.58
N ALA A 140 -6.78 18.32 10.39
CA ALA A 140 -6.12 19.15 11.39
C ALA A 140 -6.97 19.31 12.66
N ALA A 141 -8.30 19.32 12.52
CA ALA A 141 -9.24 19.39 13.65
C ALA A 141 -9.37 18.07 14.43
N GLN A 142 -8.95 16.93 13.86
CA GLN A 142 -8.94 15.65 14.58
C GLN A 142 -7.95 15.66 15.75
N THR A 143 -8.31 15.00 16.84
CA THR A 143 -7.43 14.81 18.00
C THR A 143 -7.19 13.32 18.22
N ALA A 144 -5.95 12.95 18.50
CA ALA A 144 -5.61 11.58 18.89
C ALA A 144 -5.65 11.45 20.42
N SER A 145 -6.08 10.29 20.89
CA SER A 145 -6.06 9.92 22.31
C SER A 145 -5.04 8.82 22.64
N THR A 146 -4.53 8.12 21.63
CA THR A 146 -3.54 7.05 21.77
C THR A 146 -2.36 7.25 20.83
N GLN A 147 -1.26 6.55 21.08
CA GLN A 147 -0.10 6.58 20.18
C GLN A 147 -0.47 6.11 18.76
N LEU A 148 -1.21 5.01 18.64
CA LEU A 148 -1.68 4.48 17.35
C LEU A 148 -2.54 5.50 16.58
N GLN A 149 -3.48 6.17 17.26
CA GLN A 149 -4.27 7.22 16.63
C GLN A 149 -3.42 8.41 16.20
N SER A 150 -2.44 8.81 17.03
CA SER A 150 -1.54 9.92 16.69
C SER A 150 -0.69 9.61 15.47
N GLN A 151 -0.22 8.37 15.34
CA GLN A 151 0.50 7.87 14.17
C GLN A 151 -0.37 7.96 12.91
N ARG A 152 -1.57 7.39 12.94
CA ARG A 152 -2.49 7.40 11.79
C ARG A 152 -2.81 8.83 11.34
N LEU A 153 -3.11 9.73 12.28
CA LEU A 153 -3.37 11.13 11.96
C LEU A 153 -2.16 11.84 11.37
N VAL A 154 -0.95 11.60 11.89
CA VAL A 154 0.28 12.18 11.31
C VAL A 154 0.48 11.73 9.87
N LEU A 155 0.35 10.42 9.59
CA LEU A 155 0.51 9.88 8.23
C LEU A 155 -0.56 10.44 7.28
N GLN A 156 -1.83 10.48 7.71
CA GLN A 156 -2.91 11.07 6.92
C GLN A 156 -2.68 12.54 6.61
N ARG A 157 -2.28 13.35 7.61
CA ARG A 157 -2.00 14.77 7.42
C ARG A 157 -0.87 15.02 6.44
N LEU A 158 0.14 14.16 6.41
CA LEU A 158 1.25 14.27 5.47
C LEU A 158 0.87 13.95 4.02
N ALA A 159 -0.12 13.07 3.82
CA ALA A 159 -0.48 12.53 2.51
C ALA A 159 -1.77 13.11 1.91
N CYS A 160 -2.67 13.71 2.71
CA CYS A 160 -4.04 14.06 2.28
C CYS A 160 -4.15 15.06 1.10
N ASP A 161 -3.12 15.89 0.90
CA ASP A 161 -3.00 16.86 -0.18
C ASP A 161 -2.13 16.36 -1.34
N ALA A 162 -1.63 15.12 -1.30
CA ALA A 162 -0.87 14.51 -2.39
C ALA A 162 -1.75 14.17 -3.60
N ASP A 163 -1.16 14.24 -4.79
CA ASP A 163 -1.75 13.74 -6.04
C ASP A 163 -1.53 12.23 -6.18
N VAL A 164 -0.39 11.74 -5.69
CA VAL A 164 0.00 10.33 -5.72
C VAL A 164 0.47 9.90 -4.34
N VAL A 165 -0.06 8.78 -3.85
CA VAL A 165 0.36 8.12 -2.61
C VAL A 165 0.93 6.75 -2.95
N LEU A 166 2.21 6.51 -2.67
CA LEU A 166 2.85 5.20 -2.77
C LEU A 166 3.14 4.67 -1.37
N ASP A 167 2.49 3.58 -0.99
CA ASP A 167 2.71 2.90 0.29
C ASP A 167 3.50 1.61 0.03
N LEU A 168 4.76 1.58 0.46
CA LEU A 168 5.69 0.48 0.19
C LEU A 168 5.60 -0.58 1.31
N HIS A 169 5.04 -1.74 0.95
CA HIS A 169 4.84 -2.93 1.76
C HIS A 169 5.67 -4.10 1.20
N CYS A 170 5.53 -5.25 1.82
CA CYS A 170 5.85 -6.54 1.22
C CYS A 170 4.94 -7.63 1.81
N ASP A 171 4.75 -8.72 1.10
CA ASP A 171 3.99 -9.85 1.61
C ASP A 171 4.95 -10.89 2.25
N PHE A 172 4.44 -12.05 2.64
CA PHE A 172 5.22 -13.13 3.26
C PHE A 172 6.28 -13.72 2.31
N GLU A 173 5.92 -14.69 1.48
CA GLU A 173 6.70 -15.12 0.31
C GLU A 173 5.88 -14.76 -0.93
N ALA A 174 6.36 -13.83 -1.76
CA ALA A 174 5.57 -13.31 -2.88
C ALA A 174 6.43 -12.81 -4.04
N VAL A 175 5.80 -12.66 -5.21
CA VAL A 175 6.32 -11.84 -6.32
C VAL A 175 6.06 -10.36 -6.08
N ALA A 176 6.70 -9.50 -6.86
CA ALA A 176 6.36 -8.07 -6.85
C ALA A 176 4.91 -7.91 -7.34
N HIS A 177 4.10 -7.20 -6.57
CA HIS A 177 2.70 -6.96 -6.92
C HIS A 177 2.22 -5.61 -6.39
N LEU A 178 1.02 -5.19 -6.78
CA LEU A 178 0.43 -3.97 -6.25
C LEU A 178 -1.09 -4.03 -6.17
N TYR A 179 -1.63 -3.15 -5.34
CA TYR A 179 -3.06 -2.88 -5.22
C TYR A 179 -3.36 -1.42 -5.60
N THR A 180 -4.43 -1.20 -6.36
CA THR A 180 -4.95 0.14 -6.66
C THR A 180 -6.43 0.05 -7.09
N THR A 181 -7.03 1.17 -7.50
CA THR A 181 -8.41 1.20 -8.00
C THR A 181 -8.49 1.01 -9.52
N PRO A 182 -9.62 0.50 -10.05
CA PRO A 182 -9.85 0.46 -11.49
C PRO A 182 -9.68 1.81 -12.18
N GLU A 183 -10.12 2.90 -11.53
CA GLU A 183 -10.04 4.25 -12.06
C GLU A 183 -8.60 4.78 -12.11
N ALA A 184 -7.75 4.39 -11.14
CA ALA A 184 -6.35 4.79 -11.09
C ALA A 184 -5.45 3.96 -12.01
N TRP A 185 -5.87 2.75 -12.43
CA TRP A 185 -5.05 1.81 -13.19
C TRP A 185 -4.31 2.42 -14.39
N PRO A 186 -4.92 3.26 -15.27
CA PRO A 186 -4.18 3.87 -16.38
C PRO A 186 -2.97 4.73 -15.96
N GLN A 187 -3.01 5.31 -14.75
CA GLN A 187 -1.93 6.11 -14.18
C GLN A 187 -0.92 5.27 -13.38
N VAL A 188 -1.30 4.03 -13.01
CA VAL A 188 -0.51 3.10 -12.19
C VAL A 188 0.18 2.02 -13.05
N GLU A 189 -0.39 1.66 -14.19
CA GLU A 189 0.19 0.66 -15.10
C GLU A 189 1.66 0.95 -15.48
N PRO A 190 2.09 2.20 -15.73
CA PRO A 190 3.50 2.51 -15.92
C PRO A 190 4.39 2.09 -14.73
N LEU A 191 3.93 2.33 -13.49
CA LEU A 191 4.64 1.90 -12.27
C LEU A 191 4.72 0.36 -12.22
N ALA A 192 3.62 -0.34 -12.50
CA ALA A 192 3.57 -1.79 -12.56
C ALA A 192 4.60 -2.36 -13.53
N ARG A 193 4.71 -1.76 -14.72
CA ARG A 193 5.66 -2.16 -15.77
C ARG A 193 7.11 -1.96 -15.36
N TYR A 194 7.46 -0.81 -14.77
CA TYR A 194 8.83 -0.57 -14.32
C TYR A 194 9.22 -1.46 -13.14
N LEU A 195 8.30 -1.74 -12.21
CA LEU A 195 8.54 -2.65 -11.10
C LEU A 195 8.65 -4.12 -11.53
N GLY A 196 8.18 -4.46 -12.74
CA GLY A 196 8.01 -5.86 -13.14
C GLY A 196 6.93 -6.56 -12.32
N SER A 197 5.88 -5.83 -11.95
CA SER A 197 4.76 -6.33 -11.14
C SER A 197 4.06 -7.49 -11.85
N GLU A 198 4.01 -8.65 -11.19
CA GLU A 198 3.40 -9.86 -11.73
C GLU A 198 1.92 -9.99 -11.35
N ALA A 199 1.48 -9.43 -10.22
CA ALA A 199 0.05 -9.33 -9.90
C ALA A 199 -0.37 -7.87 -9.72
N ASN A 200 -1.48 -7.48 -10.36
CA ASN A 200 -1.98 -6.10 -10.34
C ASN A 200 -3.45 -6.11 -9.96
N LEU A 201 -3.73 -5.90 -8.67
CA LEU A 201 -5.00 -6.23 -8.04
C LEU A 201 -5.87 -4.97 -7.89
N LEU A 202 -7.06 -4.99 -8.51
CA LEU A 202 -7.94 -3.82 -8.59
C LEU A 202 -9.17 -3.95 -7.68
N ALA A 203 -9.39 -2.95 -6.83
CA ALA A 203 -10.63 -2.76 -6.06
C ALA A 203 -10.87 -1.28 -5.77
N THR A 204 -12.10 -0.81 -5.93
CA THR A 204 -12.49 0.55 -5.51
C THR A 204 -12.59 0.66 -3.99
N ASP A 205 -13.27 -0.32 -3.37
CA ASP A 205 -13.39 -0.48 -1.92
C ASP A 205 -13.17 -1.96 -1.58
N SER A 206 -12.17 -2.25 -0.76
CA SER A 206 -11.87 -3.60 -0.28
C SER A 206 -12.44 -3.87 1.13
N GLY A 207 -13.02 -2.85 1.77
CA GLY A 207 -13.65 -2.88 3.08
C GLY A 207 -12.68 -2.71 4.26
N GLY A 208 -11.42 -2.32 4.01
CA GLY A 208 -10.35 -2.28 5.01
C GLY A 208 -10.25 -0.98 5.79
N GLN A 209 -10.65 0.15 5.20
CA GLN A 209 -10.21 1.47 5.67
C GLN A 209 -8.68 1.51 5.83
N SER A 210 -7.97 0.95 4.84
CA SER A 210 -6.51 0.99 4.77
C SER A 210 -6.00 2.38 4.41
N PHE A 211 -4.69 2.58 4.55
CA PHE A 211 -4.06 3.88 4.32
C PHE A 211 -4.28 4.38 2.90
N ASP A 212 -4.14 3.51 1.90
CA ASP A 212 -4.38 3.84 0.49
C ASP A 212 -5.84 4.23 0.20
N GLU A 213 -6.79 3.48 0.77
CA GLU A 213 -8.23 3.68 0.64
C GLU A 213 -8.68 5.03 1.22
N CYS A 214 -8.11 5.47 2.34
CA CYS A 214 -8.58 6.67 3.04
C CYS A 214 -8.43 7.97 2.23
N PHE A 215 -7.62 7.97 1.17
CA PHE A 215 -7.53 9.09 0.22
C PHE A 215 -8.39 8.88 -1.01
N THR A 216 -8.29 7.71 -1.65
CA THR A 216 -8.98 7.45 -2.92
C THR A 216 -10.50 7.37 -2.73
N LEU A 217 -10.97 6.80 -1.62
CA LEU A 217 -12.39 6.71 -1.30
C LEU A 217 -13.03 8.08 -1.07
N VAL A 218 -12.32 9.04 -0.47
CA VAL A 218 -12.85 10.40 -0.27
C VAL A 218 -13.22 11.02 -1.61
N TRP A 219 -12.30 10.99 -2.58
CA TRP A 219 -12.56 11.53 -3.91
C TRP A 219 -13.66 10.77 -4.65
N TRP A 220 -13.63 9.43 -4.58
CA TRP A 220 -14.66 8.61 -5.20
C TRP A 220 -16.05 8.89 -4.64
N GLN A 221 -16.22 8.94 -3.31
CA GLN A 221 -17.50 9.25 -2.67
C GLN A 221 -18.01 10.65 -3.05
N LEU A 222 -17.12 11.65 -3.11
CA LEU A 222 -17.46 13.00 -3.57
C LEU A 222 -17.88 13.03 -5.04
N GLN A 223 -17.23 12.25 -5.91
CA GLN A 223 -17.69 12.07 -7.30
C GLN A 223 -19.10 11.48 -7.35
N GLN A 224 -19.36 10.43 -6.58
CA GLN A 224 -20.70 9.81 -6.54
C GLN A 224 -21.78 10.78 -6.07
N ARG A 225 -21.43 11.66 -5.11
CA ARG A 225 -22.35 12.67 -4.55
C ARG A 225 -22.55 13.87 -5.47
N PHE A 226 -21.51 14.34 -6.17
CA PHE A 226 -21.51 15.66 -6.82
C PHE A 226 -21.29 15.66 -8.34
N ALA A 227 -20.73 14.61 -8.95
CA ALA A 227 -20.29 14.63 -10.36
C ALA A 227 -21.40 14.90 -11.39
N LYS A 228 -22.67 14.70 -11.02
CA LYS A 228 -23.83 15.05 -11.87
C LYS A 228 -24.13 16.55 -11.93
N ARG A 229 -23.61 17.33 -10.98
CA ARG A 229 -23.84 18.79 -10.83
C ARG A 229 -22.57 19.60 -11.07
N PHE A 230 -21.45 19.11 -10.54
CA PHE A 230 -20.16 19.78 -10.55
C PHE A 230 -19.07 18.84 -11.06
N PRO A 231 -18.11 19.31 -11.86
CA PRO A 231 -16.97 18.49 -12.25
C PRO A 231 -16.06 18.24 -11.04
N ILE A 232 -16.03 16.99 -10.56
CA ILE A 232 -15.11 16.52 -9.52
C ILE A 232 -14.02 15.67 -10.20
N PRO A 233 -12.75 16.06 -10.17
CA PRO A 233 -11.67 15.27 -10.77
C PRO A 233 -11.39 14.00 -9.95
N LEU A 234 -10.52 13.12 -10.48
CA LEU A 234 -10.07 11.92 -9.75
C LEU A 234 -9.43 12.27 -8.41
N GLY A 235 -8.75 13.42 -8.33
CA GLY A 235 -8.08 13.86 -7.12
C GLY A 235 -6.80 13.07 -6.83
N SER A 236 -6.69 12.53 -5.62
CA SER A 236 -5.59 11.66 -5.21
C SER A 236 -5.87 10.22 -5.60
N PHE A 237 -4.85 9.51 -6.09
CA PHE A 237 -4.88 8.05 -6.13
C PHE A 237 -3.73 7.46 -5.30
N SER A 238 -3.98 6.25 -4.81
CA SER A 238 -3.03 5.52 -3.97
C SER A 238 -2.65 4.18 -4.60
N VAL A 239 -1.44 3.74 -4.30
CA VAL A 239 -0.92 2.43 -4.68
C VAL A 239 -0.27 1.80 -3.46
N THR A 240 -0.75 0.63 -3.07
CA THR A 240 -0.01 -0.25 -2.15
C THR A 240 0.93 -1.09 -3.00
N VAL A 241 2.24 -0.93 -2.83
CA VAL A 241 3.28 -1.62 -3.60
C VAL A 241 3.88 -2.71 -2.72
N GLU A 242 3.77 -3.95 -3.15
CA GLU A 242 4.25 -5.12 -2.42
C GLU A 242 5.57 -5.58 -3.04
N LEU A 243 6.66 -5.25 -2.36
CA LEU A 243 8.02 -5.48 -2.84
C LEU A 243 8.49 -6.91 -2.51
N ARG A 244 7.74 -7.89 -3.04
CA ARG A 244 7.97 -9.34 -2.91
C ARG A 244 7.81 -9.80 -1.44
N GLY A 245 8.68 -10.67 -0.94
CA GLY A 245 8.59 -11.25 0.40
C GLY A 245 9.36 -10.50 1.50
N GLN A 246 8.96 -10.70 2.76
CA GLN A 246 9.60 -10.13 3.96
C GLN A 246 11.11 -10.39 4.04
N GLY A 247 11.58 -11.53 3.51
CA GLY A 247 12.99 -11.89 3.49
C GLY A 247 13.82 -11.18 2.41
N ASP A 248 13.20 -10.51 1.45
CA ASP A 248 13.87 -9.99 0.26
C ASP A 248 14.51 -8.59 0.48
N VAL A 249 15.25 -8.48 1.58
CA VAL A 249 15.94 -7.25 1.99
C VAL A 249 17.39 -7.30 1.50
N ASN A 250 17.63 -6.81 0.29
CA ASN A 250 18.98 -6.71 -0.26
C ASN A 250 19.14 -5.51 -1.21
N HIS A 251 20.38 -5.03 -1.35
CA HIS A 251 20.66 -3.85 -2.17
C HIS A 251 20.38 -4.04 -3.66
N GLY A 252 20.49 -5.27 -4.18
CA GLY A 252 20.25 -5.54 -5.60
C GLY A 252 18.79 -5.27 -5.98
N LEU A 253 17.86 -5.92 -5.27
CA LEU A 253 16.42 -5.72 -5.47
C LEU A 253 16.02 -4.28 -5.15
N ALA A 254 16.45 -3.75 -4.00
CA ALA A 254 16.05 -2.40 -3.61
C ALA A 254 16.57 -1.29 -4.55
N ALA A 255 17.71 -1.50 -5.20
CA ALA A 255 18.21 -0.58 -6.23
C ALA A 255 17.35 -0.64 -7.51
N LEU A 256 16.88 -1.83 -7.91
CA LEU A 256 15.97 -1.99 -9.05
C LEU A 256 14.62 -1.32 -8.76
N ASP A 257 14.02 -1.58 -7.60
CA ASP A 257 12.73 -0.99 -7.22
C ASP A 257 12.83 0.53 -7.08
N CYS A 258 13.93 1.03 -6.48
CA CYS A 258 14.19 2.46 -6.41
C CYS A 258 14.28 3.08 -7.81
N GLN A 259 14.97 2.43 -8.75
CA GLN A 259 15.10 2.95 -10.11
C GLN A 259 13.74 2.91 -10.84
N ALA A 260 12.95 1.85 -10.66
CA ALA A 260 11.60 1.73 -11.20
C ALA A 260 10.68 2.87 -10.73
N ILE A 261 10.73 3.22 -9.44
CA ILE A 261 9.98 4.36 -8.90
C ILE A 261 10.48 5.68 -9.51
N ILE A 262 11.80 5.88 -9.66
CA ILE A 262 12.33 7.08 -10.32
C ILE A 262 11.91 7.17 -11.79
N ASP A 263 11.90 6.05 -12.52
CA ASP A 263 11.48 6.00 -13.91
C ASP A 263 9.98 6.29 -14.05
N TYR A 264 9.15 5.77 -13.14
CA TYR A 264 7.74 6.11 -13.03
C TYR A 264 7.52 7.60 -12.77
N LEU A 265 8.24 8.18 -11.80
CA LEU A 265 8.14 9.60 -11.47
C LEU A 265 8.67 10.51 -12.59
N THR A 266 9.61 10.03 -13.40
CA THR A 266 10.06 10.71 -14.61
C THR A 266 8.99 10.62 -15.71
N HIS A 267 8.39 9.44 -15.89
CA HIS A 267 7.31 9.21 -16.85
C HIS A 267 6.07 10.07 -16.56
N SER A 268 5.71 10.26 -15.29
CA SER A 268 4.60 11.12 -14.87
C SER A 268 4.93 12.62 -14.87
N GLY A 269 6.17 13.00 -15.20
CA GLY A 269 6.62 14.38 -15.27
C GLY A 269 6.93 15.04 -13.91
N ALA A 270 6.91 14.28 -12.81
CA ALA A 270 7.31 14.76 -11.49
C ALA A 270 8.82 15.01 -11.38
N ILE A 271 9.61 14.30 -12.21
CA ILE A 271 11.05 14.44 -12.36
C ILE A 271 11.34 14.77 -13.83
N GLU A 272 12.10 15.82 -14.08
CA GLU A 272 12.58 16.19 -15.40
C GLU A 272 13.54 15.13 -15.95
N GLY A 273 13.32 14.72 -17.19
CA GLY A 273 14.18 13.85 -17.97
C GLY A 273 13.37 12.95 -18.88
N ASP A 274 14.07 12.09 -19.61
CA ASP A 274 13.45 11.07 -20.45
C ASP A 274 13.35 9.77 -19.66
N ALA A 275 12.13 9.32 -19.39
CA ALA A 275 11.91 7.99 -18.83
C ALA A 275 12.25 6.92 -19.88
N PRO A 276 12.82 5.77 -19.47
CA PRO A 276 13.05 4.67 -20.41
C PRO A 276 11.73 4.19 -21.03
N PRO A 277 11.76 3.51 -22.19
CA PRO A 277 10.55 2.90 -22.75
C PRO A 277 9.90 1.94 -21.76
N LEU A 278 8.56 1.95 -21.71
CA LEU A 278 7.80 1.08 -20.82
C LEU A 278 8.10 -0.40 -21.12
N PRO A 279 8.55 -1.19 -20.13
CA PRO A 279 8.65 -2.64 -20.28
C PRO A 279 7.29 -3.29 -20.56
N ALA A 280 7.31 -4.52 -21.07
CA ALA A 280 6.10 -5.33 -21.13
C ALA A 280 5.59 -5.63 -19.71
N LEU A 281 4.28 -5.50 -19.50
CA LEU A 281 3.67 -5.92 -18.25
C LEU A 281 3.61 -7.46 -18.22
N PRO A 282 4.14 -8.13 -17.18
CA PRO A 282 4.15 -9.61 -17.12
C PRO A 282 2.76 -10.23 -17.22
N TYR A 283 1.80 -9.70 -16.46
CA TYR A 283 0.40 -10.14 -16.45
C TYR A 283 -0.55 -8.94 -16.35
N PRO A 284 -1.76 -9.02 -16.94
CA PRO A 284 -2.73 -7.93 -16.90
C PRO A 284 -3.25 -7.68 -15.47
N ALA A 285 -3.90 -6.54 -15.28
CA ALA A 285 -4.64 -6.29 -14.05
C ALA A 285 -5.84 -7.23 -13.89
N THR A 286 -6.08 -7.66 -12.66
CA THR A 286 -7.15 -8.58 -12.27
C THR A 286 -7.95 -7.99 -11.12
N PRO A 287 -9.27 -8.29 -11.01
CA PRO A 287 -10.05 -7.84 -9.87
C PRO A 287 -9.54 -8.47 -8.58
N LEU A 288 -9.40 -7.70 -7.50
CA LEU A 288 -9.11 -8.24 -6.17
C LEU A 288 -10.16 -9.26 -5.73
N ALA A 289 -11.41 -9.05 -6.15
CA ALA A 289 -12.52 -9.97 -5.96
C ALA A 289 -12.38 -11.32 -6.70
N GLY A 290 -11.39 -11.45 -7.59
CA GLY A 290 -11.01 -12.70 -8.25
C GLY A 290 -9.85 -13.42 -7.56
N VAL A 291 -9.28 -12.86 -6.49
CA VAL A 291 -8.25 -13.54 -5.71
C VAL A 291 -8.87 -14.67 -4.89
N GLU A 292 -8.35 -15.89 -5.07
CA GLU A 292 -8.65 -17.04 -4.24
C GLU A 292 -7.70 -17.11 -3.03
N PRO A 293 -8.23 -16.99 -1.80
CA PRO A 293 -7.51 -17.44 -0.61
C PRO A 293 -7.59 -18.97 -0.56
N VAL A 294 -6.47 -19.63 -0.85
CA VAL A 294 -6.38 -21.09 -0.77
C VAL A 294 -6.25 -21.46 0.71
N THR A 295 -7.19 -22.25 1.23
CA THR A 295 -7.26 -22.60 2.65
C THR A 295 -7.11 -24.10 2.89
N THR A 296 -6.58 -24.46 4.06
CA THR A 296 -6.63 -25.83 4.57
C THR A 296 -7.76 -26.00 5.59
N SER A 297 -8.43 -27.16 5.58
CA SER A 297 -9.41 -27.54 6.60
C SER A 297 -8.80 -28.26 7.81
N VAL A 298 -7.52 -28.61 7.75
CA VAL A 298 -6.80 -29.36 8.79
C VAL A 298 -5.49 -28.68 9.17
N GLY A 299 -5.03 -28.93 10.41
CA GLY A 299 -3.69 -28.52 10.86
C GLY A 299 -2.66 -29.63 10.61
N GLY A 300 -1.40 -29.23 10.43
CA GLY A 300 -0.29 -30.16 10.18
C GLY A 300 0.91 -29.47 9.55
N LEU A 301 1.97 -30.25 9.32
CA LEU A 301 3.16 -29.79 8.60
C LEU A 301 2.76 -29.40 7.18
N LEU A 302 3.09 -28.18 6.77
CA LEU A 302 2.72 -27.60 5.49
C LEU A 302 3.89 -27.70 4.51
N VAL A 303 3.67 -28.42 3.41
CA VAL A 303 4.65 -28.60 2.33
C VAL A 303 4.06 -28.04 1.04
N PHE A 304 4.64 -26.96 0.52
CA PHE A 304 4.22 -26.37 -0.76
C PHE A 304 4.82 -27.11 -1.95
N HIS A 305 4.04 -27.25 -3.01
CA HIS A 305 4.43 -27.83 -4.31
C HIS A 305 4.58 -26.78 -5.42
N VAL A 306 4.31 -25.50 -5.12
CA VAL A 306 4.31 -24.37 -6.05
C VAL A 306 5.01 -23.17 -5.45
N LEU A 307 5.61 -22.32 -6.29
CA LEU A 307 6.28 -21.08 -5.94
C LEU A 307 5.46 -19.85 -6.35
N PRO A 308 5.61 -18.72 -5.63
CA PRO A 308 5.16 -17.42 -6.13
C PRO A 308 5.67 -17.14 -7.56
N GLY A 309 4.79 -16.66 -8.43
CA GLY A 309 5.05 -16.41 -9.85
C GLY A 309 4.59 -17.53 -10.79
N GLU A 310 4.20 -18.69 -10.24
CA GLU A 310 3.63 -19.76 -11.05
C GLU A 310 2.15 -19.50 -11.39
N TYR A 311 1.80 -19.65 -12.66
CA TYR A 311 0.41 -19.66 -13.10
C TYR A 311 -0.18 -21.06 -12.93
N LEU A 312 -1.23 -21.17 -12.12
CA LEU A 312 -1.86 -22.44 -11.77
C LEU A 312 -3.10 -22.72 -12.62
N GLU A 313 -3.33 -24.00 -12.91
CA GLU A 313 -4.60 -24.49 -13.45
C GLU A 313 -5.63 -24.73 -12.33
N ALA A 314 -6.92 -24.63 -12.65
CA ALA A 314 -7.98 -24.96 -11.71
C ALA A 314 -7.88 -26.43 -11.27
N GLY A 315 -7.87 -26.68 -9.95
CA GLY A 315 -7.70 -28.02 -9.39
C GLY A 315 -6.23 -28.46 -9.25
N GLN A 316 -5.25 -27.60 -9.54
CA GLN A 316 -3.83 -27.92 -9.37
C GLN A 316 -3.45 -28.05 -7.88
N LEU A 317 -2.55 -28.99 -7.58
CA LEU A 317 -2.02 -29.20 -6.23
C LEU A 317 -1.14 -28.01 -5.82
N VAL A 318 -1.48 -27.37 -4.70
CA VAL A 318 -0.74 -26.24 -4.14
C VAL A 318 0.18 -26.70 -3.00
N ALA A 319 -0.35 -27.53 -2.11
CA ALA A 319 0.37 -27.97 -0.92
C ALA A 319 -0.17 -29.29 -0.36
N GLU A 320 0.60 -29.91 0.52
CA GLU A 320 0.18 -31.02 1.37
C GLU A 320 0.24 -30.61 2.83
N ILE A 321 -0.75 -31.08 3.60
CA ILE A 321 -0.79 -30.97 5.06
C ILE A 321 -0.59 -32.35 5.66
N ILE A 322 0.53 -32.53 6.36
CA ILE A 322 0.98 -33.81 6.88
C ILE A 322 0.77 -33.85 8.40
N ASP A 323 0.03 -34.86 8.86
CA ASP A 323 -0.10 -35.20 10.27
C ASP A 323 0.81 -36.42 10.56
N PRO A 324 1.99 -36.22 11.19
CA PRO A 324 2.95 -37.28 11.45
C PRO A 324 2.53 -38.22 12.59
N ILE A 325 1.43 -37.95 13.31
CA ILE A 325 0.91 -38.84 14.36
C ILE A 325 -0.01 -39.89 13.74
N THR A 326 -0.79 -39.50 12.72
CA THR A 326 -1.75 -40.39 12.05
C THR A 326 -1.28 -40.88 10.68
N ASP A 327 -0.09 -40.45 10.25
CA ASP A 327 0.47 -40.65 8.90
C ASP A 327 -0.44 -40.14 7.77
N ARG A 328 -1.37 -39.23 8.08
CA ARG A 328 -2.32 -38.68 7.11
C ARG A 328 -1.68 -37.55 6.32
N VAL A 329 -1.75 -37.64 5.00
CA VAL A 329 -1.41 -36.57 4.06
C VAL A 329 -2.69 -36.02 3.44
N THR A 330 -2.94 -34.72 3.61
CA THR A 330 -4.14 -34.04 3.07
C THR A 330 -3.71 -33.07 1.98
N PRO A 331 -4.07 -33.32 0.70
CA PRO A 331 -3.71 -32.41 -0.38
C PRO A 331 -4.62 -31.18 -0.40
N VAL A 332 -4.05 -30.02 -0.71
CA VAL A 332 -4.75 -28.74 -0.87
C VAL A 332 -4.56 -28.28 -2.31
N HIS A 333 -5.67 -28.02 -3.00
CA HIS A 333 -5.69 -27.60 -4.40
C HIS A 333 -6.32 -26.21 -4.51
N CYS A 334 -5.88 -25.41 -5.49
CA CYS A 334 -6.62 -24.21 -5.87
C CYS A 334 -7.89 -24.61 -6.64
N ARG A 335 -8.94 -23.79 -6.54
CA ARG A 335 -10.21 -24.02 -7.23
C ARG A 335 -10.24 -23.30 -8.58
N ASN A 336 -9.58 -22.16 -8.65
CA ASN A 336 -9.55 -21.31 -9.84
C ASN A 336 -8.15 -21.31 -10.46
N ALA A 337 -8.10 -21.13 -11.77
CA ALA A 337 -6.85 -20.86 -12.46
C ALA A 337 -6.41 -19.41 -12.23
N GLY A 338 -5.11 -19.17 -12.14
CA GLY A 338 -4.59 -17.83 -11.91
C GLY A 338 -3.14 -17.83 -11.43
N LEU A 339 -2.58 -16.65 -11.22
CA LEU A 339 -1.22 -16.48 -10.75
C LEU A 339 -1.13 -16.68 -9.23
N LEU A 340 -0.34 -17.64 -8.75
CA LEU A 340 0.00 -17.72 -7.33
C LEU A 340 0.99 -16.61 -7.00
N TYR A 341 0.50 -15.51 -6.42
CA TYR A 341 1.34 -14.32 -6.21
C TYR A 341 1.95 -14.27 -4.81
N ALA A 342 1.32 -14.91 -3.82
CA ALA A 342 1.78 -14.92 -2.43
C ALA A 342 1.46 -16.24 -1.72
N ARG A 343 2.31 -16.61 -0.76
CA ARG A 343 2.10 -17.74 0.15
C ARG A 343 2.67 -17.47 1.55
N SER A 344 2.19 -18.22 2.54
CA SER A 344 2.62 -18.08 3.93
C SER A 344 4.06 -18.54 4.18
N LEU A 345 4.77 -17.82 5.04
CA LEU A 345 6.06 -18.23 5.60
C LEU A 345 5.95 -19.42 6.57
N ARG A 346 4.76 -19.66 7.15
CA ARG A 346 4.58 -20.74 8.13
C ARG A 346 4.78 -22.10 7.45
N ARG A 347 5.43 -23.02 8.16
CA ARG A 347 5.56 -24.44 7.77
C ARG A 347 4.72 -25.39 8.64
N MET A 348 3.92 -24.83 9.54
CA MET A 348 2.88 -25.53 10.30
C MET A 348 1.56 -24.80 10.07
N ALA A 349 0.61 -25.45 9.43
CA ALA A 349 -0.71 -24.89 9.19
C ALA A 349 -1.64 -25.16 10.38
N THR A 350 -2.58 -24.25 10.59
CA THR A 350 -3.73 -24.45 11.49
C THR A 350 -4.97 -24.70 10.62
N ALA A 351 -5.92 -25.50 11.10
CA ALA A 351 -7.20 -25.67 10.41
C ALA A 351 -7.87 -24.30 10.17
N GLY A 352 -8.33 -24.06 8.95
CA GLY A 352 -8.91 -22.79 8.49
C GLY A 352 -7.89 -21.75 8.01
N MET A 353 -6.59 -22.04 8.10
CA MET A 353 -5.55 -21.10 7.68
C MET A 353 -5.55 -20.91 6.15
N VAL A 354 -5.45 -19.65 5.72
CA VAL A 354 -5.07 -19.29 4.34
C VAL A 354 -3.58 -19.55 4.17
N ILE A 355 -3.22 -20.38 3.20
CA ILE A 355 -1.83 -20.78 2.94
C ILE A 355 -1.23 -20.06 1.74
N SER A 356 -2.05 -19.62 0.79
CA SER A 356 -1.61 -18.88 -0.41
C SER A 356 -2.77 -18.11 -1.05
N HIS A 357 -2.41 -17.24 -1.99
CA HIS A 357 -3.33 -16.43 -2.77
C HIS A 357 -3.09 -16.61 -4.27
N VAL A 358 -4.17 -16.86 -5.00
CA VAL A 358 -4.15 -17.04 -6.46
C VAL A 358 -4.98 -15.94 -7.11
N ALA A 359 -4.36 -15.09 -7.92
CA ALA A 359 -5.01 -14.00 -8.63
C ALA A 359 -5.69 -14.51 -9.91
N GLY A 360 -7.03 -14.59 -9.89
CA GLY A 360 -7.86 -14.98 -11.02
C GLY A 360 -8.44 -13.79 -11.78
N ALA A 361 -8.74 -13.99 -13.06
CA ALA A 361 -9.27 -12.93 -13.94
C ALA A 361 -10.76 -12.59 -13.69
N GLU A 362 -11.52 -13.50 -13.08
CA GLU A 362 -12.96 -13.34 -12.87
C GLU A 362 -13.28 -13.04 -11.40
N ALA A 363 -14.02 -11.95 -11.16
CA ALA A 363 -14.51 -11.61 -9.83
C ALA A 363 -15.64 -12.56 -9.40
N TYR A 364 -15.50 -13.19 -8.22
CA TYR A 364 -16.53 -14.05 -7.64
C TYR A 364 -16.76 -13.79 -6.14
N ARG A 365 -15.97 -12.91 -5.52
CA ARG A 365 -16.10 -12.49 -4.13
C ARG A 365 -16.75 -11.10 -4.05
N SER A 366 -17.32 -10.76 -2.89
CA SER A 366 -17.86 -9.43 -2.58
C SER A 366 -17.73 -9.13 -1.08
N GLY A 367 -17.91 -7.87 -0.69
CA GLY A 367 -17.75 -7.43 0.69
C GLY A 367 -16.29 -7.25 1.08
N TYR A 368 -15.88 -7.75 2.25
CA TYR A 368 -14.51 -7.64 2.73
C TYR A 368 -13.56 -8.54 1.91
N LEU A 369 -12.68 -7.92 1.13
CA LEU A 369 -11.81 -8.62 0.18
C LEU A 369 -10.42 -8.95 0.74
N LEU A 370 -10.01 -8.25 1.80
CA LEU A 370 -8.68 -8.39 2.36
C LEU A 370 -8.55 -9.66 3.20
N SER A 371 -7.34 -10.25 3.20
CA SER A 371 -7.00 -11.33 4.11
C SER A 371 -6.44 -10.76 5.43
N PRO A 372 -6.64 -11.44 6.57
CA PRO A 372 -6.09 -11.02 7.87
C PRO A 372 -4.55 -10.91 7.87
#